data_AF-A0A836RS76-F1
#
_entry.id   AF-A0A836RS76-F1
#
_cell.length_a   1.000
_cell.length_b   1.000
_cell.length_c   1.000
_cell.angle_alpha   90.00
_cell.angle_beta   90.00
_cell.angle_gamma   90.00
#
_symmetry.space_group_name_H-M   'P 1'
#
loop_
_entity.id
_entity.type
_entity.pdbx_description
1 polymer ?
#
loop_
_entity_poly.entity_id
_entity_poly.type
_entity_poly.pdbx_seq_one_letter_code
_entity_poly.pdbx_strand_id
1 'polypeptide(L)'
;GVDLIFFDGEDYGREGHLEEYFLGSRYFAKNAGSYRPRYGILLDMIGDANLTIPREPNSVAALPQIVDRIWQLAHSLGYYEFEDRLGLPISDDHIILMQYGIPCIDIIDFEYPDAHNRYWHTLQDTPDKCSDYSLQVVGDVMLQLIYSEKP
;
A
#
# COMPACT_ATOMS: atom_id res chain seq x y z
N GLY A 1 -7.72 12.98 -13.34
CA GLY A 1 -6.56 12.33 -13.95
C GLY A 1 -6.04 11.27 -13.01
N VAL A 2 -4.87 10.70 -13.30
CA VAL A 2 -4.13 9.81 -12.39
C VAL A 2 -2.74 10.41 -12.23
N ASP A 3 -2.29 10.54 -10.99
CA ASP A 3 -0.94 10.97 -10.66
C ASP A 3 -0.20 9.79 -10.04
N LEU A 4 1.01 9.52 -10.51
CA LEU A 4 1.93 8.57 -9.89
C LEU A 4 2.98 9.36 -9.11
N ILE A 5 3.08 9.08 -7.81
CA ILE A 5 4.00 9.76 -6.91
C ILE A 5 4.91 8.71 -6.30
N PHE A 6 6.21 8.90 -6.45
CA PHE A 6 7.23 8.05 -5.86
C PHE A 6 7.89 8.82 -4.72
N PHE A 7 7.66 8.38 -3.48
CA PHE A 7 8.27 8.99 -2.31
C PHE A 7 9.70 8.50 -2.12
N ASP A 8 10.56 9.40 -1.64
CA ASP A 8 11.97 9.14 -1.33
C ASP A 8 12.19 9.24 0.19
N GLY A 9 13.18 8.54 0.71
CA GLY A 9 13.51 8.54 2.14
C GLY A 9 12.39 8.02 3.05
N GLU A 10 11.55 7.12 2.55
CA GLU A 10 10.56 6.38 3.34
C GLU A 10 11.29 5.56 4.42
N ASP A 11 12.14 4.62 4.00
CA ASP A 11 12.82 3.64 4.85
C ASP A 11 14.19 4.09 5.43
N TYR A 12 14.46 5.40 5.48
CA TYR A 12 15.76 5.91 5.94
C TYR A 12 15.90 5.98 7.46
N GLY A 13 14.78 5.81 8.18
CA GLY A 13 14.70 5.98 9.62
C GLY A 13 15.44 4.89 10.39
N ARG A 14 15.66 5.16 11.68
CA ARG A 14 16.21 4.17 12.61
C ARG A 14 15.09 3.46 13.34
N GLU A 15 15.24 2.15 13.56
CA GLU A 15 14.25 1.36 14.29
C GLU A 15 13.87 2.03 15.63
N GLY A 16 12.57 2.19 15.88
CA GLY A 16 12.03 2.87 17.05
C GLY A 16 11.92 4.40 16.95
N HIS A 17 12.40 5.02 15.86
CA HIS A 17 12.36 6.46 15.59
C HIS A 17 11.47 6.79 14.39
N LEU A 18 10.14 6.60 14.54
CA LEU A 18 9.17 6.77 13.46
C LEU A 18 9.16 8.18 12.82
N GLU A 19 9.61 9.19 13.56
CA GLU A 19 9.81 10.55 13.09
C GLU A 19 10.89 10.69 12.01
N GLU A 20 11.81 9.72 11.91
CA GLU A 20 12.90 9.68 10.94
C GLU A 20 12.53 8.95 9.64
N TYR A 21 11.38 8.27 9.60
CA TYR A 21 10.80 7.63 8.41
C TYR A 21 9.88 8.59 7.64
N PHE A 22 9.49 8.18 6.43
CA PHE A 22 8.48 8.85 5.59
C PHE A 22 8.89 10.27 5.18
N LEU A 23 10.20 10.52 4.99
CA LEU A 23 10.73 11.88 4.80
C LEU A 23 10.13 12.55 3.55
N GLY A 24 10.02 11.81 2.45
CA GLY A 24 9.47 12.27 1.19
C GLY A 24 7.98 12.58 1.28
N SER A 25 7.16 11.68 1.82
CA SER A 25 5.72 11.92 1.98
C SER A 25 5.44 13.05 2.97
N ARG A 26 6.23 13.19 4.05
CA ARG A 26 6.16 14.33 4.98
C ARG A 26 6.44 15.64 4.27
N TYR A 27 7.47 15.68 3.43
CA TYR A 27 7.77 16.86 2.65
C TYR A 27 6.66 17.16 1.64
N PHE A 28 6.21 16.15 0.88
CA PHE A 28 5.14 16.30 -0.09
C PHE A 28 3.86 16.81 0.56
N ALA A 29 3.37 16.17 1.63
CA ALA A 29 2.14 16.51 2.31
C ALA A 29 2.12 17.96 2.83
N LYS A 30 3.26 18.43 3.38
CA LYS A 30 3.44 19.83 3.82
C LYS A 30 3.41 20.83 2.67
N ASN A 31 3.88 20.43 1.49
CA ASN A 31 4.05 21.31 0.32
C ASN A 31 3.02 21.07 -0.79
N ALA A 32 2.04 20.20 -0.57
CA ALA A 32 1.03 19.80 -1.56
C ALA A 32 0.11 20.96 -1.98
N GLY A 33 0.09 22.08 -1.25
CA GLY A 33 -0.74 23.24 -1.56
C GLY A 33 -2.22 22.85 -1.69
N SER A 34 -2.82 23.17 -2.82
CA SER A 34 -4.22 22.83 -3.14
C SER A 34 -4.41 21.44 -3.76
N TYR A 35 -3.36 20.60 -3.83
CA TYR A 35 -3.48 19.24 -4.34
C TYR A 35 -4.40 18.40 -3.43
N ARG A 36 -5.57 18.02 -3.93
CA ARG A 36 -6.59 17.26 -3.19
C ARG A 36 -7.21 16.21 -4.11
N PRO A 37 -6.60 15.01 -4.22
CA PRO A 37 -7.16 13.92 -5.00
C PRO A 37 -8.43 13.38 -4.32
N ARG A 38 -9.24 12.61 -5.06
CA ARG A 38 -10.43 11.92 -4.51
C ARG A 38 -10.02 10.91 -3.42
N TYR A 39 -8.96 10.17 -3.68
CA TYR A 39 -8.25 9.28 -2.77
C TYR A 39 -6.88 8.93 -3.39
N GLY A 40 -5.95 8.48 -2.57
CA GLY A 40 -4.69 7.85 -2.94
C GLY A 40 -4.68 6.38 -2.53
N ILE A 41 -3.81 5.62 -3.18
CA ILE A 41 -3.51 4.23 -2.85
C ILE A 41 -1.99 4.14 -2.82
N LEU A 42 -1.45 3.83 -1.65
CA LEU A 42 -0.06 3.44 -1.48
C LEU A 42 0.06 1.95 -1.82
N LEU A 43 1.12 1.61 -2.56
CA LEU A 43 1.50 0.23 -2.85
C LEU A 43 2.87 0.02 -2.21
N ASP A 44 2.94 -0.83 -1.19
CA ASP A 44 4.20 -1.17 -0.54
C ASP A 44 4.39 -2.70 -0.47
N MET A 45 5.60 -3.16 -0.75
CA MET A 45 5.98 -4.58 -0.66
C MET A 45 5.05 -5.59 -1.39
N ILE A 46 4.42 -5.19 -2.49
CA ILE A 46 3.42 -6.01 -3.24
C ILE A 46 4.00 -7.13 -4.14
N GLY A 47 5.28 -7.45 -3.97
CA GLY A 47 6.02 -8.30 -4.90
C GLY A 47 6.17 -9.76 -4.49
N ASP A 48 5.97 -10.11 -3.20
CA ASP A 48 6.30 -11.43 -2.63
C ASP A 48 5.69 -12.59 -3.43
N ALA A 49 6.46 -13.67 -3.64
CA ALA A 49 5.98 -14.83 -4.37
C ALA A 49 4.84 -15.59 -3.69
N ASN A 50 4.67 -15.43 -2.37
CA ASN A 50 3.56 -15.92 -1.57
C ASN A 50 2.68 -14.76 -1.10
N LEU A 51 2.26 -13.92 -2.04
CA LEU A 51 1.54 -12.67 -1.77
C LEU A 51 0.29 -12.88 -0.89
N THR A 52 0.23 -12.14 0.22
CA THR A 52 -0.99 -11.99 1.02
C THR A 52 -1.25 -10.53 1.32
N ILE A 53 -2.47 -10.05 1.04
CA ILE A 53 -2.85 -8.65 1.24
C ILE A 53 -4.11 -8.62 2.13
N PRO A 54 -3.92 -8.67 3.47
CA PRO A 54 -4.98 -8.38 4.42
C PRO A 54 -5.38 -6.90 4.39
N ARG A 55 -6.57 -6.58 4.90
CA ARG A 55 -7.03 -5.20 5.00
C ARG A 55 -6.26 -4.45 6.09
N GLU A 56 -5.50 -3.43 5.71
CA GLU A 56 -4.69 -2.62 6.63
C GLU A 56 -5.61 -1.81 7.58
N PRO A 57 -5.50 -1.96 8.92
CA PRO A 57 -6.43 -1.36 9.88
C PRO A 57 -6.56 0.16 9.82
N ASN A 58 -5.47 0.92 9.61
CA ASN A 58 -5.56 2.39 9.52
C ASN A 58 -6.33 2.83 8.27
N SER A 59 -6.13 2.12 7.16
CA SER A 59 -6.85 2.30 5.90
C SER A 59 -8.33 1.98 6.03
N VAL A 60 -8.67 0.87 6.69
CA VAL A 60 -10.06 0.50 6.99
C VAL A 60 -10.72 1.55 7.89
N ALA A 61 -10.01 2.05 8.90
CA ALA A 61 -10.54 3.05 9.80
C ALA A 61 -10.80 4.41 9.10
N ALA A 62 -9.92 4.79 8.16
CA ALA A 62 -10.00 6.08 7.49
C ALA A 62 -10.93 6.09 6.26
N LEU A 63 -10.89 5.03 5.45
CA LEU A 63 -11.54 4.96 4.13
C LEU A 63 -12.15 3.57 3.87
N PRO A 64 -13.05 3.07 4.75
CA PRO A 64 -13.58 1.71 4.67
C PRO A 64 -14.24 1.43 3.31
N GLN A 65 -14.96 2.41 2.74
CA GLN A 65 -15.61 2.29 1.45
C GLN A 65 -14.64 2.10 0.27
N ILE A 66 -13.41 2.62 0.37
CA ILE A 66 -12.38 2.45 -0.67
C ILE A 66 -11.75 1.07 -0.54
N VAL A 67 -11.42 0.67 0.69
CA VAL A 67 -10.91 -0.68 0.99
C VAL A 67 -11.91 -1.74 0.54
N ASP A 68 -13.17 -1.65 0.97
CA ASP A 68 -14.23 -2.59 0.58
C ASP A 68 -14.35 -2.73 -0.93
N ARG A 69 -14.31 -1.60 -1.65
CA ARG A 69 -14.44 -1.59 -3.10
C ARG A 69 -13.26 -2.31 -3.78
N ILE A 70 -12.04 -2.07 -3.31
CA ILE A 70 -10.83 -2.69 -3.89
C ILE A 70 -10.83 -4.20 -3.66
N TRP A 71 -11.14 -4.64 -2.44
CA TRP A 71 -11.21 -6.07 -2.12
C TRP A 71 -12.33 -6.78 -2.87
N GLN A 72 -13.53 -6.17 -2.96
CA GLN A 72 -14.61 -6.71 -3.78
C GLN A 72 -14.23 -6.77 -5.27
N LEU A 73 -13.51 -5.77 -5.76
CA LEU A 73 -13.04 -5.75 -7.14
C LEU A 73 -12.03 -6.88 -7.39
N ALA A 74 -11.05 -7.06 -6.51
CA ALA A 74 -10.09 -8.15 -6.58
C ALA A 74 -10.79 -9.51 -6.61
N HIS A 75 -11.74 -9.75 -5.70
CA HIS A 75 -12.51 -11.00 -5.67
C HIS A 75 -13.34 -11.20 -6.94
N SER A 76 -13.87 -10.13 -7.53
CA SER A 76 -14.62 -10.21 -8.79
C SER A 76 -13.75 -10.59 -9.99
N LEU A 77 -12.44 -10.31 -9.91
CA LEU A 77 -11.43 -10.72 -10.89
C LEU A 77 -10.87 -12.12 -10.60
N GLY A 78 -11.24 -12.75 -9.47
CA GLY A 78 -10.75 -14.07 -9.07
C GLY A 78 -9.46 -14.04 -8.26
N TYR A 79 -9.03 -12.87 -7.79
CA TYR A 79 -7.85 -12.70 -6.94
C TYR A 79 -8.22 -12.77 -5.47
N TYR A 80 -7.71 -13.76 -4.77
CA TYR A 80 -8.00 -14.07 -3.37
C TYR A 80 -6.83 -13.76 -2.43
N GLU A 81 -5.69 -13.34 -2.99
CA GLU A 81 -4.55 -12.75 -2.30
C GLU A 81 -4.99 -11.49 -1.54
N PHE A 82 -6.01 -10.78 -2.03
CA PHE A 82 -6.73 -9.75 -1.28
C PHE A 82 -7.66 -10.42 -0.25
N GLU A 83 -7.15 -10.64 0.97
CA GLU A 83 -7.84 -11.46 1.97
C GLU A 83 -8.92 -10.67 2.72
N ASP A 84 -10.10 -11.26 2.90
CA ASP A 84 -11.21 -10.65 3.64
C ASP A 84 -11.04 -10.79 5.17
N ARG A 85 -9.91 -10.27 5.67
CA ARG A 85 -9.58 -10.19 7.09
C ARG A 85 -8.75 -8.93 7.37
N LEU A 86 -8.74 -8.50 8.62
CA LEU A 86 -7.83 -7.45 9.07
C LEU A 86 -6.41 -8.01 9.20
N GLY A 87 -5.43 -7.20 8.78
CA GLY A 87 -4.01 -7.44 9.05
C GLY A 87 -3.52 -6.69 10.29
N LEU A 88 -2.23 -6.37 10.28
CA LEU A 88 -1.57 -5.54 11.29
C LEU A 88 -1.67 -4.05 10.94
N PRO A 89 -1.80 -3.15 11.93
CA PRO A 89 -1.70 -1.71 11.68
C PRO A 89 -0.27 -1.35 11.28
N ILE A 90 -0.11 -0.76 10.10
CA ILE A 90 1.19 -0.37 9.56
C ILE A 90 1.32 1.16 9.62
N SER A 91 2.48 1.63 10.09
CA SER A 91 2.84 3.04 9.92
C SER A 91 3.57 3.18 8.61
N ASP A 92 2.99 3.94 7.68
CA ASP A 92 3.55 4.17 6.35
C ASP A 92 3.16 5.57 5.82
N ASP A 93 3.59 5.90 4.61
CA ASP A 93 3.37 7.16 3.92
C ASP A 93 1.88 7.55 3.85
N HIS A 94 0.96 6.59 3.77
CA HIS A 94 -0.49 6.86 3.74
C HIS A 94 -0.96 7.57 5.01
N ILE A 95 -0.41 7.23 6.18
CA ILE A 95 -0.71 7.90 7.44
C ILE A 95 -0.30 9.36 7.37
N ILE A 96 0.89 9.63 6.82
CA ILE A 96 1.39 11.00 6.68
C ILE A 96 0.49 11.81 5.76
N LEU A 97 0.08 11.25 4.62
CA LEU A 97 -0.85 11.91 3.71
C LEU A 97 -2.19 12.22 4.41
N MET A 98 -2.75 11.25 5.13
CA MET A 98 -4.01 11.41 5.85
C MET A 98 -3.95 12.50 6.92
N GLN A 99 -2.83 12.60 7.65
CA GLN A 99 -2.63 13.66 8.66
C GLN A 99 -2.68 15.07 8.08
N TYR A 100 -2.36 15.24 6.80
CA TYR A 100 -2.43 16.53 6.08
C TYR A 100 -3.70 16.66 5.22
N GLY A 101 -4.67 15.76 5.40
CA GLY A 101 -5.97 15.81 4.73
C GLY A 101 -5.97 15.31 3.30
N ILE A 102 -4.97 14.50 2.91
CA ILE A 102 -4.97 13.76 1.64
C ILE A 102 -5.45 12.33 1.95
N PRO A 103 -6.68 11.95 1.56
CA PRO A 103 -7.19 10.61 1.83
C PRO A 103 -6.33 9.57 1.10
N CYS A 104 -5.77 8.60 1.82
CA CYS A 104 -4.93 7.54 1.24
C CYS A 104 -5.12 6.23 2.00
N ILE A 105 -5.18 5.11 1.29
CA ILE A 105 -5.08 3.77 1.87
C ILE A 105 -3.74 3.15 1.54
N ASP A 106 -3.44 2.02 2.17
CA ASP A 106 -2.27 1.20 1.94
C ASP A 106 -2.64 -0.23 1.52
N ILE A 107 -1.95 -0.73 0.50
CA ILE A 107 -2.00 -2.10 -0.01
C ILE A 107 -0.60 -2.66 0.19
N ILE A 108 -0.46 -3.48 1.23
CA ILE A 108 0.82 -3.99 1.69
C ILE A 108 0.74 -5.48 2.03
N ASP A 109 1.79 -6.22 1.67
CA ASP A 109 2.04 -7.56 2.18
C ASP A 109 3.10 -7.49 3.28
N PHE A 110 2.64 -7.66 4.53
CA PHE A 110 3.50 -7.60 5.72
C PHE A 110 3.43 -8.88 6.57
N GLU A 111 2.65 -9.88 6.14
CA GLU A 111 2.41 -11.10 6.89
C GLU A 111 3.07 -12.30 6.22
N TYR A 112 4.37 -12.46 6.47
CA TYR A 112 5.11 -13.59 5.93
C TYR A 112 4.69 -14.93 6.59
N PRO A 113 4.42 -15.98 5.80
CA PRO A 113 3.84 -17.23 6.28
C PRO A 113 4.73 -17.98 7.28
N ASP A 114 6.05 -17.86 7.18
CA ASP A 114 7.00 -18.37 8.17
C ASP A 114 8.34 -17.62 8.14
N ALA A 115 9.24 -17.98 9.08
CA ALA A 115 10.54 -17.33 9.24
C ALA A 115 11.48 -17.44 8.02
N HIS A 116 11.24 -18.40 7.12
CA HIS A 116 12.00 -18.57 5.87
C HIS A 116 11.47 -17.70 4.74
N ASN A 117 10.29 -17.07 4.88
CA ASN A 117 9.75 -16.12 3.90
C ASN A 117 9.83 -14.66 4.37
N ARG A 118 10.52 -14.36 5.49
CA ARG A 118 10.65 -13.00 6.00
C ARG A 118 11.92 -12.35 5.46
N TYR A 119 11.77 -11.62 4.35
CA TYR A 119 12.91 -10.96 3.70
C TYR A 119 13.04 -9.47 3.99
N TRP A 120 11.96 -8.81 4.44
CA TRP A 120 11.95 -7.39 4.81
C TRP A 120 13.13 -7.02 5.71
N HIS A 121 13.84 -5.95 5.33
CA HIS A 121 15.06 -5.45 6.01
C HIS A 121 16.20 -6.48 6.10
N THR A 122 16.29 -7.40 5.13
CA THR A 122 17.40 -8.35 5.02
C THR A 122 18.08 -8.28 3.65
N LEU A 123 19.31 -8.79 3.55
CA LEU A 123 20.01 -8.95 2.27
C LEU A 123 19.36 -9.99 1.34
N GLN A 124 18.30 -10.68 1.79
CA GLN A 124 17.55 -11.65 1.01
C GLN A 124 16.35 -11.03 0.29
N ASP A 125 16.01 -9.77 0.59
CA ASP A 125 15.00 -9.02 -0.18
C ASP A 125 15.56 -8.71 -1.56
N THR A 126 15.31 -9.63 -2.49
CA THR A 126 15.93 -9.71 -3.80
C THR A 126 14.90 -10.16 -4.82
N PRO A 127 15.04 -9.80 -6.10
CA PRO A 127 14.00 -10.07 -7.11
C PRO A 127 13.64 -11.56 -7.29
N ASP A 128 14.48 -12.51 -6.90
CA ASP A 128 14.14 -13.94 -6.94
C ASP A 128 13.12 -14.36 -5.86
N LYS A 129 12.76 -13.46 -4.95
CA LYS A 129 11.65 -13.62 -3.99
C LYS A 129 10.34 -13.02 -4.51
N CYS A 130 10.41 -12.28 -5.61
CA CYS A 130 9.24 -11.71 -6.25
C CYS A 130 8.62 -12.68 -7.26
N SER A 131 7.33 -12.50 -7.52
CA SER A 131 6.60 -13.25 -8.56
C SER A 131 5.93 -12.31 -9.55
N ASP A 132 5.99 -12.66 -10.83
CA ASP A 132 5.27 -11.96 -11.89
C ASP A 132 3.75 -12.05 -11.69
N TYR A 133 3.27 -13.19 -11.18
CA TYR A 133 1.87 -13.37 -10.79
C TYR A 133 1.45 -12.38 -9.70
N SER A 134 2.23 -12.19 -8.64
CA SER A 134 1.91 -11.25 -7.55
C SER A 134 1.80 -9.81 -8.06
N LEU A 135 2.77 -9.39 -8.89
CA LEU A 135 2.73 -8.07 -9.53
C LEU A 135 1.54 -7.92 -10.47
N GLN A 136 1.16 -8.99 -11.20
CA GLN A 136 -0.01 -9.01 -12.06
C GLN A 136 -1.31 -8.88 -11.25
N VAL A 137 -1.45 -9.59 -10.13
CA VAL A 137 -2.62 -9.53 -9.24
C VAL A 137 -2.88 -8.08 -8.83
N VAL A 138 -1.87 -7.39 -8.28
CA VAL A 138 -2.01 -5.99 -7.85
C VAL A 138 -2.22 -5.07 -9.05
N GLY A 139 -1.47 -5.25 -10.13
CA GLY A 139 -1.58 -4.46 -11.35
C GLY A 139 -2.97 -4.50 -11.97
N ASP A 140 -3.57 -5.68 -12.10
CA ASP A 140 -4.90 -5.87 -12.69
C ASP A 140 -5.99 -5.22 -11.85
N VAL A 141 -5.92 -5.33 -10.52
CA VAL A 141 -6.87 -4.67 -9.60
C VAL A 141 -6.76 -3.15 -9.72
N MET A 142 -5.54 -2.60 -9.72
CA MET A 142 -5.31 -1.16 -9.86
C MET A 142 -5.78 -0.63 -11.21
N LEU A 143 -5.45 -1.32 -12.31
CA LEU A 143 -5.91 -0.95 -13.64
C LEU A 143 -7.44 -0.97 -13.72
N GLN A 144 -8.07 -2.07 -13.29
CA GLN A 144 -9.51 -2.17 -13.32
C GLN A 144 -10.19 -1.08 -12.46
N LEU A 145 -9.62 -0.76 -11.28
CA LEU A 145 -10.13 0.31 -10.43
C LEU A 145 -10.08 1.65 -11.16
N ILE A 146 -8.90 2.03 -11.67
CA ILE A 146 -8.65 3.30 -12.35
C ILE A 146 -9.58 3.47 -13.57
N TYR A 147 -9.69 2.44 -14.42
CA TYR A 147 -10.54 2.49 -15.62
C TYR A 147 -12.04 2.45 -15.30
N SER A 148 -12.43 1.99 -14.11
CA SER A 148 -13.83 2.02 -13.64
C SER A 148 -14.25 3.36 -13.04
N GLU A 149 -13.31 4.24 -12.70
CA GLU A 149 -13.61 5.56 -12.14
C GLU A 149 -14.33 6.44 -13.15
N LYS A 150 -15.44 7.04 -12.71
CA LYS A 150 -16.18 8.04 -13.49
C LYS A 150 -15.80 9.45 -13.00
N PRO A 151 -15.77 10.44 -13.92
CA PRO A 151 -15.57 11.85 -13.59
C PRO A 151 -16.52 12.32 -12.48
#